data_AF-I0LA58-F1
#
_entry.id   AF-I0LA58-F1
#
_cell.length_a   1.000
_cell.length_b   1.000
_cell.length_c   1.000
_cell.angle_alpha   90.00
_cell.angle_beta   90.00
_cell.angle_gamma   90.00
#
_symmetry.space_group_name_H-M   'P 1'
#
loop_
_entity.id
_entity.type
_entity.pdbx_description
1 polymer ?
#
loop_
_entity_poly.entity_id
_entity_poly.type
_entity_poly.pdbx_seq_one_letter_code
_entity_poly.pdbx_strand_id
1 'polypeptide(L)'
;MRARPQTLEPDLGNASAGSSVDLQPRRESGATGRAACVFSWFVPLNWEHSMDNTSSRWRTIDIVVASVIAVAFGVIFWAWGLVWSATEGAFAFFPPAQTLIYGVWLLPAVVGGLVIRKPGAALYCETVAAVVSALLGSQWAGTVIPQGIVQGLGAELAFAAFRYRSFRLPTAVLAGALTGLSAALFDFFVWNVDYALGDYRIPYALLTIVSSTIIAGVGGWLLTRALANTGALDRFPAGRNRALI
;
A
#
# COMPACT_ATOMS: atom_id res chain seq x y z
N MET A 1 -10.68 72.63 -45.73
CA MET A 1 -10.07 71.28 -45.63
C MET A 1 -9.88 70.95 -44.16
N ARG A 2 -10.45 69.82 -43.69
CA ARG A 2 -10.15 69.00 -42.48
C ARG A 2 -9.64 69.71 -41.21
N ALA A 3 -10.10 69.53 -39.98
CA ALA A 3 -11.18 68.79 -39.31
C ALA A 3 -11.19 69.29 -37.83
N ARG A 4 -12.36 69.46 -37.21
CA ARG A 4 -12.58 69.40 -35.74
C ARG A 4 -12.47 67.92 -35.27
N PRO A 5 -12.54 67.51 -33.97
CA PRO A 5 -13.03 68.18 -32.73
C PRO A 5 -12.08 67.93 -31.51
N GLN A 6 -12.26 68.44 -30.29
CA GLN A 6 -13.29 68.09 -29.31
C GLN A 6 -13.35 69.14 -28.19
N THR A 7 -14.57 69.58 -27.94
CA THR A 7 -15.03 70.39 -26.82
C THR A 7 -15.11 69.53 -25.56
N LEU A 8 -14.37 69.91 -24.52
CA LEU A 8 -14.54 69.42 -23.15
C LEU A 8 -14.91 70.62 -22.28
N GLU A 9 -16.19 70.76 -22.01
CA GLU A 9 -16.76 71.30 -20.78
C GLU A 9 -18.14 70.62 -20.64
N PRO A 10 -18.54 70.21 -19.43
CA PRO A 10 -19.04 71.23 -18.51
C PRO A 10 -18.79 70.98 -17.01
N ASP A 11 -18.92 72.11 -16.32
CA ASP A 11 -19.64 72.32 -15.06
C ASP A 11 -18.81 72.57 -13.80
N LEU A 12 -18.72 73.85 -13.50
CA LEU A 12 -18.23 74.46 -12.28
C LEU A 12 -19.35 74.47 -11.24
N GLY A 13 -19.11 73.87 -10.08
CA GLY A 13 -20.01 74.00 -8.95
C GLY A 13 -19.35 73.67 -7.61
N ASN A 14 -19.05 74.72 -6.84
CA ASN A 14 -18.74 74.80 -5.39
C ASN A 14 -17.43 74.10 -4.88
N ALA A 15 -16.39 74.84 -4.47
CA ALA A 15 -16.21 75.64 -3.24
C ALA A 15 -16.45 74.77 -1.97
N SER A 16 -15.49 74.54 -1.05
CA SER A 16 -14.56 75.48 -0.42
C SER A 16 -13.52 74.77 0.48
N ALA A 17 -12.32 75.39 0.61
CA ALA A 17 -11.36 75.48 1.74
C ALA A 17 -11.38 74.46 2.90
N GLY A 18 -10.26 74.01 3.49
CA GLY A 18 -8.86 74.39 3.39
C GLY A 18 -7.98 73.61 4.39
N SER A 19 -6.68 73.81 4.23
CA SER A 19 -5.50 73.44 5.05
C SER A 19 -5.68 73.32 6.59
N SER A 20 -4.95 72.39 7.23
CA SER A 20 -3.83 72.66 8.18
C SER A 20 -3.65 71.59 9.28
N VAL A 21 -2.55 70.85 9.16
CA VAL A 21 -1.53 70.39 10.14
C VAL A 21 -1.70 70.70 11.65
N ASP A 22 -1.35 69.66 12.43
CA ASP A 22 -0.89 69.55 13.83
C ASP A 22 -1.79 69.91 15.04
N LEU A 23 -1.89 68.95 15.97
CA LEU A 23 -1.27 68.99 17.32
C LEU A 23 -1.91 67.93 18.24
N GLN A 24 -1.12 66.94 18.68
CA GLN A 24 -1.47 66.07 19.81
C GLN A 24 -1.56 66.86 21.13
N PRO A 25 -2.31 66.33 22.11
CA PRO A 25 -1.83 66.39 23.48
C PRO A 25 -1.97 65.09 24.29
N ARG A 26 -0.86 64.80 24.97
CA ARG A 26 -0.68 64.30 26.36
C ARG A 26 -1.20 62.92 26.80
N ARG A 27 -0.22 62.20 27.32
CA ARG A 27 -0.26 61.07 28.27
C ARG A 27 -1.27 61.28 29.42
N GLU A 28 -1.98 60.21 29.74
CA GLU A 28 -2.36 59.91 31.13
C GLU A 28 -1.87 58.51 31.51
N SER A 29 -1.01 58.49 32.52
CA SER A 29 -0.64 57.32 33.30
C SER A 29 -1.65 57.15 34.44
N GLY A 30 -2.32 56.00 34.50
CA GLY A 30 -3.21 55.64 35.61
C GLY A 30 -3.21 54.13 35.83
N ALA A 31 -2.28 53.67 36.67
CA ALA A 31 -2.29 52.32 37.21
C ALA A 31 -3.20 52.27 38.44
N THR A 32 -4.16 51.33 38.46
CA THR A 32 -4.84 50.64 39.59
C THR A 32 -6.19 50.16 39.06
N GLY A 33 -6.68 48.93 39.23
CA GLY A 33 -6.24 47.75 39.92
C GLY A 33 -7.45 46.81 39.98
N ARG A 34 -7.19 45.51 39.80
CA ARG A 34 -8.00 44.35 40.23
C ARG A 34 -9.22 43.93 39.39
N ALA A 35 -9.04 42.69 38.90
CA ALA A 35 -9.98 41.58 38.98
C ALA A 35 -11.13 41.51 37.97
N ALA A 36 -10.89 40.78 36.87
CA ALA A 36 -11.72 39.63 36.55
C ALA A 36 -10.94 38.67 35.65
N CYS A 37 -10.46 37.59 36.25
CA CYS A 37 -9.95 36.42 35.59
C CYS A 37 -11.11 35.78 34.81
N VAL A 38 -11.21 36.05 33.50
CA VAL A 38 -12.14 35.34 32.61
C VAL A 38 -11.32 34.32 31.85
N PHE A 39 -11.40 33.09 32.34
CA PHE A 39 -11.23 31.80 31.66
C PHE A 39 -10.88 31.90 30.16
N SER A 40 -9.60 32.02 29.84
CA SER A 40 -9.06 31.71 28.51
C SER A 40 -8.66 30.24 28.50
N TRP A 41 -9.62 29.37 28.17
CA TRP A 41 -9.41 27.92 27.94
C TRP A 41 -9.34 27.57 26.46
N PHE A 42 -9.22 28.56 25.57
CA PHE A 42 -8.88 28.30 24.19
C PHE A 42 -7.37 28.05 24.09
N VAL A 43 -6.97 26.81 24.37
CA VAL A 43 -5.75 26.24 23.81
C VAL A 43 -5.98 26.20 22.29
N PRO A 44 -5.24 26.97 21.48
CA PRO A 44 -5.17 26.64 20.06
C PRO A 44 -4.48 25.28 20.01
N LEU A 45 -5.28 24.24 19.78
CA LEU A 45 -4.79 22.94 19.39
C LEU A 45 -4.12 23.13 18.03
N ASN A 46 -2.84 23.52 18.05
CA ASN A 46 -1.93 23.32 16.94
C ASN A 46 -1.82 21.81 16.76
N TRP A 47 -2.77 21.24 16.02
CA TRP A 47 -2.68 19.92 15.42
C TRP A 47 -1.71 19.97 14.24
N GLU A 48 -0.50 20.50 14.47
CA GLU A 48 0.64 20.00 13.75
C GLU A 48 0.80 18.55 14.19
N HIS A 49 0.03 17.69 13.51
CA HIS A 49 0.43 16.32 13.29
C HIS A 49 1.88 16.40 12.85
N SER A 50 2.78 16.13 13.79
CA SER A 50 4.13 15.69 13.50
C SER A 50 3.96 14.53 12.54
N MET A 51 4.03 14.85 11.24
CA MET A 51 4.18 13.86 10.20
C MET A 51 5.56 13.30 10.45
N ASP A 52 5.62 12.28 11.33
CA ASP A 52 6.79 11.46 11.55
C ASP A 52 7.10 10.77 10.23
N ASN A 53 7.80 11.53 9.39
CA ASN A 53 8.44 11.05 8.19
C ASN A 53 9.53 10.09 8.66
N THR A 54 9.42 8.83 8.25
CA THR A 54 10.45 7.75 8.31
C THR A 54 10.42 6.73 9.47
N SER A 55 9.34 6.54 10.22
CA SER A 55 9.29 5.38 11.12
C SER A 55 8.84 4.09 10.40
N SER A 56 9.59 2.99 10.58
CA SER A 56 9.21 1.63 10.15
C SER A 56 8.03 1.05 10.95
N ARG A 57 7.44 1.86 11.84
CA ARG A 57 6.37 1.48 12.76
C ARG A 57 5.04 1.36 12.03
N TRP A 58 4.30 0.29 12.29
CA TRP A 58 2.95 0.11 11.78
C TRP A 58 1.99 1.14 12.37
N ARG A 59 1.18 1.78 11.53
CA ARG A 59 0.05 2.61 11.95
C ARG A 59 -1.20 1.74 11.99
N THR A 60 -2.20 2.11 12.76
CA THR A 60 -3.49 1.40 12.82
C THR A 60 -4.10 1.22 11.43
N ILE A 61 -4.04 2.25 10.58
CA ILE A 61 -4.55 2.17 9.21
C ILE A 61 -3.80 1.15 8.34
N ASP A 62 -2.50 0.95 8.58
CA ASP A 62 -1.71 -0.02 7.81
C ASP A 62 -2.13 -1.45 8.17
N ILE A 63 -2.40 -1.71 9.45
CA ILE A 63 -2.93 -3.00 9.92
C ILE A 63 -4.30 -3.26 9.29
N VAL A 64 -5.22 -2.31 9.40
CA VAL A 64 -6.59 -2.45 8.87
C VAL A 64 -6.58 -2.74 7.37
N VAL A 65 -5.79 -2.00 6.59
CA VAL A 65 -5.73 -2.21 5.14
C VAL A 65 -5.02 -3.52 4.78
N ALA A 66 -3.96 -3.88 5.50
CA ALA A 66 -3.33 -5.19 5.33
C ALA A 66 -4.33 -6.32 5.62
N SER A 67 -5.15 -6.21 6.67
CA SER A 67 -6.19 -7.19 6.98
C SER A 67 -7.25 -7.26 5.88
N VAL A 68 -7.73 -6.13 5.35
CA VAL A 68 -8.73 -6.11 4.27
C VAL A 68 -8.18 -6.78 3.00
N ILE A 69 -6.94 -6.45 2.62
CA ILE A 69 -6.26 -7.08 1.49
C ILE A 69 -6.14 -8.59 1.73
N ALA A 70 -5.66 -8.99 2.91
CA ALA A 70 -5.48 -10.39 3.27
C ALA A 70 -6.79 -11.18 3.26
N VAL A 71 -7.89 -10.61 3.77
CA VAL A 71 -9.21 -11.25 3.76
C VAL A 71 -9.72 -11.41 2.32
N ALA A 72 -9.59 -10.37 1.49
CA ALA A 72 -9.98 -10.44 0.08
C ALA A 72 -9.22 -11.55 -0.66
N PHE A 73 -7.89 -11.63 -0.46
CA PHE A 73 -7.09 -12.70 -1.03
C PHE A 73 -7.35 -14.07 -0.37
N GLY A 74 -7.74 -14.14 0.90
CA GLY A 74 -8.12 -15.38 1.56
C GLY A 74 -9.35 -16.04 0.94
N VAL A 75 -10.33 -15.25 0.52
CA VAL A 75 -11.48 -15.73 -0.27
C VAL A 75 -11.02 -16.22 -1.64
N ILE A 76 -10.11 -15.47 -2.30
CA ILE A 76 -9.53 -15.88 -3.58
C ILE A 76 -8.75 -17.20 -3.42
N PHE A 77 -7.98 -17.39 -2.35
CA PHE A 77 -7.23 -18.61 -2.07
C PHE A 77 -8.13 -19.83 -1.96
N TRP A 78 -9.23 -19.68 -1.20
CA TRP A 78 -10.23 -20.72 -1.05
C TRP A 78 -10.86 -21.06 -2.41
N ALA A 79 -11.31 -20.06 -3.17
CA ALA A 79 -11.90 -20.27 -4.49
C ALA A 79 -10.87 -20.88 -5.48
N TRP A 80 -9.61 -20.49 -5.38
CA TRP A 80 -8.52 -21.03 -6.20
C TRP A 80 -8.24 -22.49 -5.88
N GLY A 81 -8.47 -22.93 -4.64
CA GLY A 81 -8.46 -24.35 -4.28
C GLY A 81 -9.45 -25.18 -5.10
N LEU A 82 -10.64 -24.64 -5.39
CA LEU A 82 -11.63 -25.30 -6.24
C LEU A 82 -11.14 -25.40 -7.70
N VAL A 83 -10.52 -24.33 -8.20
CA VAL A 83 -9.94 -24.29 -9.55
C VAL A 83 -8.77 -25.28 -9.67
N TRP A 84 -7.94 -25.37 -8.63
CA TRP A 84 -6.87 -26.36 -8.57
C TRP A 84 -7.43 -27.78 -8.72
N SER A 85 -8.37 -28.17 -7.86
CA SER A 85 -9.00 -29.50 -7.91
C SER A 85 -9.67 -29.79 -9.25
N ALA A 86 -10.34 -28.80 -9.85
CA ALA A 86 -10.97 -28.95 -11.16
C ALA A 86 -9.97 -29.14 -12.32
N THR A 87 -8.73 -28.67 -12.16
CA THR A 87 -7.70 -28.73 -13.20
C THR A 87 -6.73 -29.91 -13.05
N GLU A 88 -6.76 -30.64 -11.92
CA GLU A 88 -5.91 -31.82 -11.69
C GLU A 88 -5.97 -32.83 -12.84
N GLY A 89 -7.18 -33.15 -13.32
CA GLY A 89 -7.37 -34.08 -14.44
C GLY A 89 -6.76 -33.61 -15.77
N ALA A 90 -6.71 -32.29 -16.00
CA ALA A 90 -6.12 -31.72 -17.22
C ALA A 90 -4.59 -31.82 -17.24
N PHE A 91 -3.96 -31.84 -16.06
CA PHE A 91 -2.51 -31.94 -15.91
C PHE A 91 -2.03 -33.35 -15.56
N ALA A 92 -2.91 -34.36 -15.57
CA ALA A 92 -2.56 -35.74 -15.22
C ALA A 92 -1.41 -36.34 -16.07
N PHE A 93 -1.23 -35.87 -17.31
CA PHE A 93 -0.13 -36.30 -18.18
C PHE A 93 1.25 -35.82 -17.71
N PHE A 94 1.30 -34.68 -17.02
CA PHE A 94 2.52 -34.11 -16.46
C PHE A 94 2.16 -33.29 -15.21
N PRO A 95 2.00 -33.95 -14.05
CA PRO A 95 1.51 -33.30 -12.83
C PRO A 95 2.28 -32.04 -12.40
N PRO A 96 3.62 -31.93 -12.60
CA PRO A 96 4.34 -30.70 -12.30
C PRO A 96 3.87 -29.47 -13.08
N ALA A 97 3.28 -29.61 -14.28
CA ALA A 97 2.75 -28.45 -15.02
C ALA A 97 1.58 -27.75 -14.32
N GLN A 98 0.89 -28.42 -13.40
CA GLN A 98 -0.19 -27.79 -12.65
C GLN A 98 0.33 -26.61 -11.80
N THR A 99 1.61 -26.60 -11.41
CA THR A 99 2.18 -25.48 -10.65
C THR A 99 2.28 -24.18 -11.45
N LEU A 100 2.00 -24.20 -12.76
CA LEU A 100 1.88 -22.99 -13.57
C LEU A 100 0.79 -22.03 -13.06
N ILE A 101 -0.25 -22.56 -12.40
CA ILE A 101 -1.32 -21.76 -11.79
C ILE A 101 -1.09 -21.48 -10.30
N TYR A 102 0.03 -21.93 -9.72
CA TYR A 102 0.32 -21.82 -8.29
C TYR A 102 0.54 -20.36 -7.84
N GLY A 103 1.09 -19.52 -8.72
CA GLY A 103 1.48 -18.15 -8.37
C GLY A 103 0.34 -17.26 -7.85
N VAL A 104 -0.93 -17.61 -8.05
CA VAL A 104 -2.07 -16.87 -7.48
C VAL A 104 -2.10 -16.97 -5.96
N TRP A 105 -1.67 -18.09 -5.38
CA TRP A 105 -1.52 -18.25 -3.92
C TRP A 105 -0.36 -17.45 -3.34
N LEU A 106 0.40 -16.72 -4.14
CA LEU A 106 1.57 -15.98 -3.66
C LEU A 106 1.40 -14.48 -3.85
N LEU A 107 0.27 -14.07 -4.43
CA LEU A 107 -0.11 -12.67 -4.63
C LEU A 107 -0.23 -11.87 -3.33
N PRO A 108 -0.90 -12.33 -2.26
CA PRO A 108 -1.07 -11.50 -1.06
C PRO A 108 0.26 -11.16 -0.39
N ALA A 109 1.24 -12.07 -0.37
CA ALA A 109 2.60 -11.76 0.08
C ALA A 109 3.21 -10.58 -0.71
N VAL A 110 3.19 -10.65 -2.05
CA VAL A 110 3.82 -9.61 -2.90
C VAL A 110 3.04 -8.29 -2.83
N VAL A 111 1.72 -8.34 -3.00
CA VAL A 111 0.84 -7.16 -3.00
C VAL A 111 0.85 -6.48 -1.64
N GLY A 112 0.75 -7.25 -0.55
CA GLY A 112 0.83 -6.74 0.83
C GLY A 112 2.13 -5.98 1.08
N GLY A 113 3.27 -6.55 0.67
CA GLY A 113 4.58 -5.89 0.76
C GLY A 113 4.69 -4.61 -0.08
N LEU A 114 4.18 -4.64 -1.32
CA LEU A 114 4.24 -3.49 -2.24
C LEU A 114 3.33 -2.32 -1.83
N VAL A 115 2.17 -2.62 -1.24
CA VAL A 115 1.18 -1.63 -0.80
C VAL A 115 1.60 -0.99 0.52
N ILE A 116 1.87 -1.80 1.55
CA ILE A 116 2.12 -1.33 2.91
C ILE A 116 3.55 -0.78 3.06
N ARG A 117 4.52 -1.38 2.36
CA ARG A 117 5.94 -0.97 2.35
C ARG A 117 6.60 -0.91 3.74
N LYS A 118 6.27 -1.87 4.61
CA LYS A 118 6.81 -2.00 5.98
C LYS A 118 7.29 -3.42 6.26
N PRO A 119 8.25 -3.59 7.18
CA PRO A 119 8.69 -4.92 7.59
C PRO A 119 7.54 -5.71 8.22
N GLY A 120 7.45 -6.97 7.83
CA GLY A 120 6.42 -7.94 8.21
C GLY A 120 5.14 -7.86 7.38
N ALA A 121 5.03 -6.95 6.41
CA ALA A 121 3.78 -6.75 5.69
C ALA A 121 3.45 -7.90 4.72
N ALA A 122 4.46 -8.46 4.06
CA ALA A 122 4.28 -9.59 3.17
C ALA A 122 3.89 -10.83 3.97
N LEU A 123 4.63 -11.10 5.04
CA LEU A 123 4.35 -12.21 5.95
C LEU A 123 2.94 -12.13 6.55
N TYR A 124 2.56 -10.95 7.04
CA TYR A 124 1.25 -10.73 7.66
C TYR A 124 0.10 -10.99 6.68
N CYS A 125 0.18 -10.41 5.47
CA CYS A 125 -0.90 -10.54 4.49
C CYS A 125 -1.08 -11.99 4.04
N GLU A 126 0.03 -12.69 3.81
CA GLU A 126 0.03 -14.10 3.41
C GLU A 126 -0.53 -15.00 4.51
N THR A 127 -0.06 -14.83 5.75
CA THR A 127 -0.50 -15.64 6.88
C THR A 127 -2.00 -15.45 7.15
N VAL A 128 -2.48 -14.20 7.13
CA VAL A 128 -3.90 -13.92 7.35
C VAL A 128 -4.75 -14.46 6.20
N ALA A 129 -4.29 -14.34 4.94
CA ALA A 129 -4.99 -14.92 3.79
C ALA A 129 -5.09 -16.46 3.91
N ALA A 130 -4.01 -17.12 4.32
CA ALA A 130 -3.99 -18.57 4.56
C ALA A 130 -4.94 -18.99 5.69
N VAL A 131 -4.96 -18.24 6.81
CA VAL A 131 -5.90 -18.49 7.92
C VAL A 131 -7.35 -18.33 7.45
N VAL A 132 -7.67 -17.27 6.71
CA VAL A 132 -9.03 -17.05 6.18
C VAL A 132 -9.42 -18.18 5.24
N SER A 133 -8.53 -18.61 4.34
CA SER A 133 -8.76 -19.74 3.44
C SER A 133 -9.02 -21.05 4.22
N ALA A 134 -8.24 -21.31 5.27
CA ALA A 134 -8.46 -22.46 6.15
C ALA A 134 -9.84 -22.42 6.82
N LEU A 135 -10.25 -21.25 7.33
CA LEU A 135 -11.54 -21.04 7.99
C LEU A 135 -12.74 -21.19 7.04
N LEU A 136 -12.56 -20.86 5.75
CA LEU A 136 -13.59 -21.06 4.72
C LEU A 136 -13.75 -22.53 4.29
N GLY A 137 -12.97 -23.45 4.87
CA GLY A 137 -13.06 -24.88 4.59
C GLY A 137 -12.17 -25.31 3.42
N SER A 138 -10.93 -24.83 3.39
CA SER A 138 -9.91 -25.35 2.47
C SER A 138 -9.75 -26.87 2.59
N GLN A 139 -9.64 -27.56 1.45
CA GLN A 139 -9.44 -29.01 1.36
C GLN A 139 -8.15 -29.49 2.05
N TRP A 140 -7.16 -28.60 2.20
CA TRP A 140 -5.89 -28.88 2.89
C TRP A 140 -5.91 -28.50 4.39
N ALA A 141 -7.07 -28.07 4.89
CA ALA A 141 -7.33 -27.74 6.30
C ALA A 141 -6.24 -26.84 6.91
N GLY A 142 -5.70 -27.21 8.08
CA GLY A 142 -4.70 -26.42 8.80
C GLY A 142 -3.32 -26.36 8.17
N THR A 143 -3.00 -27.22 7.19
CA THR A 143 -1.66 -27.26 6.57
C THR A 143 -1.33 -26.04 5.71
N VAL A 144 -2.36 -25.32 5.23
CA VAL A 144 -2.17 -24.07 4.48
C VAL A 144 -1.59 -22.94 5.33
N ILE A 145 -1.79 -22.98 6.65
CA ILE A 145 -1.30 -21.94 7.58
C ILE A 145 0.23 -21.96 7.68
N PRO A 146 0.91 -23.07 8.04
CA PRO A 146 2.37 -23.12 8.05
C PRO A 146 2.95 -22.91 6.66
N GLN A 147 2.26 -23.35 5.60
CA GLN A 147 2.65 -23.09 4.22
C GLN A 147 2.67 -21.59 3.90
N GLY A 148 1.59 -20.87 4.20
CA GLY A 148 1.48 -19.43 4.02
C GLY A 148 2.52 -18.64 4.82
N ILE A 149 2.86 -19.10 6.03
CA ILE A 149 3.95 -18.49 6.83
C ILE A 149 5.30 -18.62 6.10
N VAL A 150 5.65 -19.80 5.61
CA VAL A 150 6.91 -20.05 4.89
C VAL A 150 6.97 -19.26 3.57
N GLN A 151 5.84 -19.18 2.87
CA GLN A 151 5.69 -18.41 1.63
C GLN A 151 5.84 -16.89 1.88
N GLY A 152 5.18 -16.38 2.91
CA GLY A 152 5.26 -15.00 3.33
C GLY A 152 6.67 -14.61 3.78
N LEU A 153 7.38 -15.51 4.47
CA LEU A 153 8.79 -15.32 4.84
C LEU A 153 9.67 -15.21 3.59
N GLY A 154 9.42 -16.00 2.55
CA GLY A 154 10.13 -15.89 1.27
C GLY A 154 10.03 -14.50 0.66
N ALA A 155 8.83 -13.91 0.63
CA ALA A 155 8.61 -12.55 0.10
C ALA A 155 9.25 -11.51 1.00
N GLU A 156 9.12 -11.66 2.32
CA GLU A 156 9.68 -10.75 3.29
C GLU A 156 11.20 -10.67 3.17
N LEU A 157 11.87 -11.81 2.94
CA LEU A 157 13.30 -11.86 2.67
C LEU A 157 13.69 -11.08 1.41
N ALA A 158 12.85 -11.11 0.36
CA ALA A 158 13.10 -10.32 -0.84
C ALA A 158 13.02 -8.81 -0.56
N PHE A 159 11.99 -8.35 0.16
CA PHE A 159 11.88 -6.94 0.54
C PHE A 159 12.98 -6.51 1.53
N ALA A 160 13.37 -7.40 2.43
CA ALA A 160 14.47 -7.20 3.37
C ALA A 160 15.83 -7.09 2.67
N ALA A 161 16.07 -7.83 1.58
CA ALA A 161 17.28 -7.72 0.77
C ALA A 161 17.49 -6.30 0.21
N PHE A 162 16.39 -5.62 -0.13
CA PHE A 162 16.41 -4.21 -0.55
C PHE A 162 16.25 -3.22 0.63
N ARG A 163 16.36 -3.70 1.87
CA ARG A 163 16.17 -2.94 3.11
C ARG A 163 14.87 -2.13 3.15
N TYR A 164 13.81 -2.61 2.50
CA TYR A 164 12.54 -1.88 2.35
C TYR A 164 12.68 -0.48 1.72
N ARG A 165 13.71 -0.28 0.87
CA ARG A 165 13.95 1.00 0.19
C ARG A 165 13.46 1.02 -1.26
N SER A 166 13.32 -0.15 -1.88
CA SER A 166 12.85 -0.29 -3.27
C SER A 166 11.60 -1.16 -3.34
N PHE A 167 10.60 -0.71 -4.09
CA PHE A 167 9.34 -1.41 -4.36
C PHE A 167 8.99 -1.35 -5.86
N ARG A 168 10.04 -1.36 -6.70
CA ARG A 168 9.93 -1.37 -8.16
C ARG A 168 9.75 -2.79 -8.68
N LEU A 169 9.51 -2.92 -9.98
CA LEU A 169 9.34 -4.21 -10.65
C LEU A 169 10.43 -5.25 -10.30
N PRO A 170 11.75 -4.93 -10.26
CA PRO A 170 12.76 -5.92 -9.89
C PRO A 170 12.59 -6.48 -8.48
N THR A 171 12.16 -5.65 -7.53
CA THR A 171 11.90 -6.11 -6.16
C THR A 171 10.66 -6.99 -6.10
N ALA A 172 9.61 -6.66 -6.86
CA ALA A 172 8.41 -7.49 -6.95
C ALA A 172 8.69 -8.85 -7.60
N VAL A 173 9.48 -8.86 -8.68
CA VAL A 173 9.94 -10.09 -9.36
C VAL A 173 10.76 -10.96 -8.41
N LEU A 174 11.70 -10.37 -7.66
CA LEU A 174 12.48 -11.11 -6.66
C LEU A 174 11.58 -11.66 -5.53
N ALA A 175 10.60 -10.88 -5.07
CA ALA A 175 9.63 -11.32 -4.07
C ALA A 175 8.80 -12.51 -4.56
N GLY A 176 8.29 -12.45 -5.79
CA GLY A 176 7.62 -13.58 -6.42
C GLY A 176 8.52 -14.81 -6.52
N ALA A 177 9.78 -14.64 -6.93
CA ALA A 177 10.73 -15.74 -7.05
C ALA A 177 11.06 -16.39 -5.69
N LEU A 178 11.36 -15.60 -4.66
CA LEU A 178 11.71 -16.13 -3.34
C LEU A 178 10.52 -16.76 -2.61
N THR A 179 9.31 -16.21 -2.77
CA THR A 179 8.09 -16.85 -2.27
C THR A 179 7.78 -18.15 -3.01
N GLY A 180 8.00 -18.21 -4.33
CA GLY A 180 7.85 -19.46 -5.08
C GLY A 180 8.89 -20.51 -4.69
N LEU A 181 10.11 -20.07 -4.41
CA LEU A 181 11.17 -20.95 -3.90
C LEU A 181 10.80 -21.50 -2.52
N SER A 182 10.34 -20.66 -1.59
CA SER A 182 9.96 -21.12 -0.25
C SER A 182 8.71 -22.00 -0.29
N ALA A 183 7.75 -21.73 -1.18
CA ALA A 183 6.62 -22.61 -1.48
C ALA A 183 7.10 -23.99 -1.94
N ALA A 184 7.95 -24.05 -2.97
CA ALA A 184 8.46 -25.30 -3.51
C ALA A 184 9.26 -26.09 -2.46
N LEU A 185 10.03 -25.40 -1.62
CA LEU A 185 10.77 -26.03 -0.54
C LEU A 185 9.84 -26.64 0.51
N PHE A 186 8.77 -25.94 0.88
CA PHE A 186 7.73 -26.49 1.78
C PHE A 186 7.09 -27.74 1.16
N ASP A 187 6.73 -27.66 -0.12
CA ASP A 187 6.07 -28.75 -0.83
C ASP A 187 6.97 -29.99 -0.97
N PHE A 188 8.30 -29.83 -1.00
CA PHE A 188 9.24 -30.96 -0.99
C PHE A 188 9.16 -31.81 0.27
N PHE A 189 8.94 -31.18 1.42
CA PHE A 189 8.89 -31.87 2.71
C PHE A 189 7.50 -32.36 3.07
N VAL A 190 6.45 -31.67 2.63
CA VAL A 190 5.08 -31.96 3.02
C VAL A 190 4.34 -32.81 1.99
N TRP A 191 4.44 -32.46 0.70
CA TRP A 191 3.61 -33.07 -0.35
C TRP A 191 4.39 -34.03 -1.25
N ASN A 192 5.68 -33.76 -1.47
CA ASN A 192 6.48 -34.44 -2.48
C ASN A 192 7.55 -35.37 -1.89
N VAL A 193 7.43 -35.77 -0.61
CA VAL A 193 8.47 -36.51 0.14
C VAL A 193 8.81 -37.89 -0.45
N ASP A 194 7.88 -38.48 -1.18
CA ASP A 194 8.04 -39.80 -1.80
C ASP A 194 8.57 -39.74 -3.24
N TYR A 195 8.59 -38.56 -3.85
CA TYR A 195 9.02 -38.39 -5.24
C TYR A 195 10.52 -38.17 -5.38
N ALA A 196 11.08 -38.71 -6.46
CA ALA A 196 12.49 -38.53 -6.81
C ALA A 196 12.86 -37.05 -7.02
N LEU A 197 14.05 -36.68 -6.56
CA LEU A 197 14.50 -35.29 -6.57
C LEU A 197 14.67 -34.76 -8.01
N GLY A 198 15.30 -35.55 -8.87
CA GLY A 198 15.62 -35.19 -10.26
C GLY A 198 14.40 -35.14 -11.17
N ASP A 199 13.53 -36.16 -11.07
CA ASP A 199 12.48 -36.37 -12.08
C ASP A 199 11.21 -35.57 -11.82
N TYR A 200 10.93 -35.24 -10.55
CA TYR A 200 9.67 -34.59 -10.18
C TYR A 200 9.87 -33.30 -9.39
N ARG A 201 10.66 -33.33 -8.31
CA ARG A 201 10.81 -32.18 -7.40
C ARG A 201 11.46 -30.98 -8.06
N ILE A 202 12.57 -31.16 -8.78
CA ILE A 202 13.25 -30.06 -9.47
C ILE A 202 12.35 -29.41 -10.53
N PRO A 203 11.74 -30.17 -11.48
CA PRO A 203 10.77 -29.60 -12.43
C PRO A 203 9.61 -28.87 -11.74
N TYR A 204 9.03 -29.46 -10.68
CA TYR A 204 7.97 -28.85 -9.89
C TYR A 204 8.40 -27.50 -9.34
N ALA A 205 9.56 -27.43 -8.67
CA ALA A 205 10.07 -26.20 -8.09
C ALA A 205 10.34 -25.11 -9.13
N LEU A 206 10.96 -25.47 -10.26
CA LEU A 206 11.25 -24.52 -11.33
C LEU A 206 9.96 -23.93 -11.91
N LEU A 207 8.94 -24.75 -12.15
CA LEU A 207 7.65 -24.30 -12.65
C LEU A 207 6.90 -23.43 -11.63
N THR A 208 6.94 -23.79 -10.35
CA THR A 208 6.38 -22.98 -9.26
C THR A 208 7.06 -21.62 -9.17
N ILE A 209 8.40 -21.57 -9.24
CA ILE A 209 9.17 -20.31 -9.21
C ILE A 209 8.85 -19.45 -10.44
N VAL A 210 8.77 -20.04 -11.64
CA VAL A 210 8.42 -19.29 -12.85
C VAL A 210 7.00 -18.73 -12.74
N SER A 211 6.04 -19.56 -12.33
CA SER A 211 4.65 -19.16 -12.11
C SER A 211 4.54 -18.02 -11.09
N SER A 212 5.16 -18.16 -9.93
CA SER A 212 5.13 -17.15 -8.87
C SER A 212 5.82 -15.85 -9.28
N THR A 213 6.93 -15.93 -10.00
CA THR A 213 7.66 -14.76 -10.49
C THR A 213 6.80 -13.94 -11.46
N ILE A 214 6.10 -14.62 -12.37
CA ILE A 214 5.24 -13.96 -13.36
C ILE A 214 3.93 -13.50 -12.72
N ILE A 215 3.18 -14.40 -12.09
CA ILE A 215 1.84 -14.11 -11.57
C ILE A 215 1.93 -13.25 -10.31
N ALA A 216 2.65 -13.69 -9.27
CA ALA A 216 2.74 -12.94 -8.03
C ALA A 216 3.66 -11.72 -8.16
N GLY A 217 4.83 -11.88 -8.78
CA GLY A 217 5.80 -10.79 -8.93
C GLY A 217 5.34 -9.71 -9.91
N VAL A 218 5.24 -10.05 -11.20
CA VAL A 218 4.83 -9.09 -12.23
C VAL A 218 3.35 -8.74 -12.10
N GLY A 219 2.47 -9.74 -11.97
CA GLY A 219 1.04 -9.54 -11.82
C GLY A 219 0.67 -8.76 -10.54
N GLY A 220 1.29 -9.08 -9.40
CA GLY A 220 1.08 -8.33 -8.15
C GLY A 220 1.56 -6.88 -8.24
N TRP A 221 2.65 -6.61 -8.97
CA TRP A 221 3.12 -5.24 -9.22
C TRP A 221 2.16 -4.45 -10.11
N LEU A 222 1.65 -5.06 -11.20
CA LEU A 222 0.65 -4.45 -12.07
C LEU A 222 -0.66 -4.20 -11.32
N LEU A 223 -1.10 -5.16 -10.52
CA LEU A 223 -2.30 -5.04 -9.68
C LEU A 223 -2.16 -3.88 -8.68
N THR A 224 -1.01 -3.77 -8.02
CA THR A 224 -0.74 -2.66 -7.09
C THR A 224 -0.79 -1.31 -7.80
N ARG A 225 -0.30 -1.21 -9.04
CA ARG A 225 -0.41 0.01 -9.85
C ARG A 225 -1.83 0.32 -10.27
N ALA A 226 -2.60 -0.68 -10.69
CA ALA A 226 -4.00 -0.51 -11.03
C ALA A 226 -4.81 0.00 -9.82
N LEU A 227 -4.57 -0.57 -8.63
CA LEU A 227 -5.18 -0.11 -7.38
C LEU A 227 -4.72 1.29 -6.96
N ALA A 228 -3.48 1.67 -7.27
CA ALA A 228 -3.03 3.04 -7.03
C ALA A 228 -3.75 4.05 -7.94
N ASN A 229 -4.10 3.65 -9.17
CA ASN A 229 -4.81 4.53 -10.11
C ASN A 229 -6.27 4.80 -9.74
N THR A 230 -6.90 3.94 -8.93
CA THR A 230 -8.30 4.14 -8.47
C THR A 230 -8.43 5.14 -7.31
N GLY A 231 -7.32 5.62 -6.75
CA GLY A 231 -7.30 6.49 -5.57
C GLY A 231 -7.52 5.76 -4.24
N ALA A 232 -7.84 4.46 -4.26
CA ALA A 232 -8.03 3.65 -3.06
C ALA A 232 -6.76 3.59 -2.16
N LEU A 233 -5.58 3.79 -2.76
CA LEU A 233 -4.29 3.76 -2.08
C LEU A 233 -3.68 5.14 -1.78
N ASP A 234 -4.44 6.24 -1.92
CA ASP A 234 -3.91 7.60 -1.76
C ASP A 234 -3.35 7.88 -0.35
N ARG A 235 -3.83 7.17 0.69
CA ARG A 235 -3.29 7.21 2.06
C ARG A 235 -2.01 6.40 2.26
N PHE A 236 -1.59 5.61 1.28
CA PHE A 236 -0.43 4.71 1.35
C PHE A 236 0.78 5.22 0.57
N PRO A 237 2.00 4.77 0.94
CA PRO A 237 3.20 5.01 0.14
C PRO A 237 3.03 4.63 -1.33
N ALA A 238 2.21 3.62 -1.63
CA ALA A 238 1.90 3.17 -2.99
C ALA A 238 1.15 4.23 -3.83
N GLY A 239 0.16 4.92 -3.27
CA GLY A 239 -0.58 5.98 -3.97
C GLY A 239 0.16 7.32 -4.05
N ARG A 240 1.06 7.63 -3.10
CA ARG A 240 1.84 8.90 -3.09
C ARG A 240 2.78 9.08 -4.29
N ASN A 241 3.15 8.00 -4.99
CA ASN A 241 3.93 8.09 -6.22
C ASN A 241 3.12 8.61 -7.43
N ARG A 242 1.80 8.82 -7.29
CA ARG A 242 0.95 9.48 -8.29
C ARG A 242 1.29 10.96 -8.50
N ALA A 243 1.85 11.62 -7.49
CA ALA A 243 2.15 13.06 -7.54
C ALA A 243 3.46 13.41 -8.29
N LEU A 244 4.17 12.43 -8.84
CA LEU A 244 5.49 12.61 -9.47
C LEU A 244 5.58 12.06 -10.90
N ILE A 245 4.44 11.76 -11.54
CA ILE A 245 4.36 11.43 -12.97
C ILE A 245 3.53 12.50 -13.66
#